data_AF-A0A2A2TAW9-F1
#
_entry.id   AF-A0A2A2TAW9-F1
#
_cell.length_a   1.000
_cell.length_b   1.000
_cell.length_c   1.000
_cell.angle_alpha   90.00
_cell.angle_beta   90.00
_cell.angle_gamma   90.00
#
_symmetry.space_group_name_H-M   'P 1'
#
loop_
_entity.id
_entity.type
_entity.pdbx_description
1 polymer ?
#
loop_
_entity_poly.entity_id
_entity_poly.type
_entity_poly.pdbx_seq_one_letter_code
_entity_poly.pdbx_strand_id
1 'polypeptide(L)' 'MITVTPEEITQFRSQLADNAEALAALDTIEECEGYVEDAVPLLVMRETAREADRSLNDWLEKCRQFICQ' A
#
# COMPACT_ATOMS: atom_id res chain seq x y z
N MET A 1 -16.31 -10.00 10.99
CA MET A 1 -15.82 -10.75 9.83
C MET A 1 -16.41 -10.19 8.55
N ILE A 2 -15.69 -9.25 7.95
CA ILE A 2 -15.94 -8.80 6.57
C ILE A 2 -14.99 -9.59 5.67
N THR A 3 -15.56 -10.29 4.69
CA THR A 3 -14.80 -11.04 3.68
C THR A 3 -15.19 -10.55 2.31
N VAL A 4 -14.21 -10.47 1.41
CA VAL A 4 -14.41 -10.12 0.00
C VAL A 4 -14.05 -11.33 -0.85
N THR A 5 -14.96 -11.75 -1.72
CA THR A 5 -14.72 -12.91 -2.59
C THR A 5 -13.75 -12.57 -3.73
N PRO A 6 -13.08 -13.57 -4.33
CA PRO A 6 -12.21 -13.33 -5.51
C PRO A 6 -12.95 -12.67 -6.69
N GLU A 7 -14.24 -12.98 -6.86
CA GLU A 7 -15.10 -12.38 -7.89
C GLU A 7 -15.33 -10.88 -7.61
N GLU A 8 -15.61 -10.52 -6.36
CA GLU A 8 -15.73 -9.13 -5.93
C GLU A 8 -14.40 -8.38 -6.03
N ILE A 9 -13.28 -8.99 -5.66
CA ILE A 9 -11.94 -8.41 -5.84
C ILE A 9 -11.70 -8.08 -7.32
N THR A 10 -12.02 -9.01 -8.23
CA THR A 10 -11.88 -8.79 -9.68
C THR A 10 -12.78 -7.65 -10.17
N GLN A 11 -14.02 -7.59 -9.67
CA GLN A 11 -14.94 -6.50 -9.97
C GLN A 11 -14.40 -5.15 -9.46
N PHE A 12 -13.93 -5.09 -8.21
CA PHE A 12 -13.37 -3.87 -7.61
C PHE A 12 -12.09 -3.41 -8.31
N ARG A 13 -11.22 -4.33 -8.73
CA ARG A 13 -10.03 -3.98 -9.54
C ARG A 13 -10.42 -3.28 -10.85
N SER A 14 -11.52 -3.69 -11.47
CA SER A 14 -12.04 -3.05 -12.68
C SER A 14 -12.65 -1.66 -12.40
N GLN A 15 -13.36 -1.50 -11.28
CA GLN A 15 -13.97 -0.23 -10.88
C GLN A 15 -12.95 0.79 -10.36
N LEU A 16 -11.84 0.33 -9.80
CA LEU A 16 -10.81 1.13 -9.15
C LEU A 16 -9.51 1.16 -9.95
N ALA A 17 -9.57 0.88 -11.26
CA ALA A 17 -8.40 0.77 -12.13
C ALA A 17 -7.51 2.02 -12.13
N ASP A 18 -8.09 3.20 -11.90
CA ASP A 18 -7.37 4.48 -11.83
C ASP A 18 -6.79 4.80 -10.45
N ASN A 19 -7.04 3.96 -9.44
CA ASN A 19 -6.59 4.17 -8.07
C ASN A 19 -5.57 3.11 -7.65
N ALA A 20 -4.29 3.42 -7.84
CA ALA A 20 -3.18 2.54 -7.49
C ALA A 20 -3.14 2.13 -6.01
N GLU A 21 -3.59 2.99 -5.10
CA GLU A 21 -3.65 2.68 -3.66
C GLU A 21 -4.74 1.66 -3.37
N ALA A 22 -5.90 1.82 -4.01
CA ALA A 22 -6.99 0.86 -3.88
C ALA A 22 -6.65 -0.50 -4.52
N LEU A 23 -5.89 -0.53 -5.62
CA LEU A 23 -5.40 -1.77 -6.21
C LEU A 23 -4.43 -2.51 -5.27
N ALA A 24 -3.49 -1.79 -4.64
CA ALA A 24 -2.58 -2.38 -3.65
C ALA A 24 -3.33 -2.88 -2.40
N ALA A 25 -4.42 -2.20 -2.02
CA ALA A 25 -5.30 -2.65 -0.95
C ALA A 25 -6.01 -3.97 -1.31
N LEU A 26 -6.53 -4.08 -2.54
CA LEU A 26 -7.17 -5.29 -3.06
C LEU A 26 -6.18 -6.46 -3.17
N ASP A 27 -4.93 -6.22 -3.57
CA ASP A 27 -3.88 -7.24 -3.56
C ASP A 27 -3.64 -7.79 -2.15
N THR A 28 -3.54 -6.88 -1.16
CA THR A 28 -3.34 -7.28 0.24
C THR A 28 -4.54 -8.05 0.81
N ILE A 29 -5.77 -7.69 0.40
CA ILE A 29 -6.99 -8.43 0.77
C ILE A 29 -6.99 -9.82 0.14
N GLU A 30 -6.57 -9.95 -1.12
CA GLU A 30 -6.45 -11.25 -1.81
C GLU A 30 -5.39 -12.15 -1.15
N GLU A 31 -4.25 -11.59 -0.72
CA GLU A 31 -3.21 -12.28 0.06
C GLU A 31 -3.76 -12.85 1.38
N CYS A 32 -4.76 -12.19 1.97
CA CYS A 32 -5.45 -12.61 3.20
C CYS A 32 -6.71 -13.44 2.92
N GLU A 33 -6.81 -14.12 1.77
CA GLU A 33 -7.96 -14.97 1.41
C GLU A 33 -9.31 -14.21 1.43
N GLY A 34 -9.28 -12.90 1.24
CA GLY A 34 -10.46 -12.03 1.28
C GLY A 34 -10.78 -11.44 2.66
N TYR A 35 -10.08 -11.83 3.73
CA TYR A 35 -10.35 -11.34 5.08
C TYR A 35 -9.81 -9.92 5.26
N VAL A 36 -10.72 -8.94 5.22
CA VAL A 36 -10.37 -7.51 5.32
C VAL A 36 -9.71 -7.20 6.66
N GLU A 37 -10.18 -7.83 7.73
CA GLU A 37 -9.71 -7.60 9.10
C GLU A 37 -8.22 -7.99 9.26
N ASP A 38 -7.81 -9.05 8.57
CA ASP A 38 -6.42 -9.53 8.57
C ASP A 38 -5.52 -8.72 7.61
N ALA A 39 -6.10 -8.15 6.55
CA ALA A 39 -5.38 -7.29 5.60
C ALA A 39 -5.04 -5.90 6.16
N VAL A 40 -5.89 -5.33 7.02
CA VAL A 40 -5.70 -3.99 7.62
C VAL A 40 -4.32 -3.81 8.29
N PRO A 41 -3.87 -4.68 9.22
CA PRO A 41 -2.56 -4.50 9.85
C PRO A 41 -1.40 -4.56 8.83
N LEU A 42 -1.51 -5.38 7.78
CA LEU A 42 -0.50 -5.45 6.72
C LEU A 42 -0.44 -4.15 5.90
N LEU A 43 -1.60 -3.56 5.60
CA LEU A 43 -1.69 -2.29 4.90
C LEU A 43 -1.05 -1.15 5.70
N VAL A 44 -1.36 -1.06 7.00
CA VAL A 44 -0.78 -0.05 7.89
C VAL A 44 0.74 -0.19 7.96
N MET A 45 1.26 -1.42 8.06
CA MET A 45 2.70 -1.66 8.08
C MET A 45 3.38 -1.24 6.76
N ARG A 46 2.80 -1.60 5.61
CA ARG A 46 3.33 -1.23 4.28
C ARG A 46 3.35 0.28 4.08
N GLU A 47 2.28 0.98 4.48
CA GLU A 47 2.20 2.43 4.38
C GLU A 47 3.22 3.12 5.29
N THR A 48 3.30 2.70 6.55
CA THR A 48 4.26 3.25 7.52
C THR A 48 5.71 3.08 7.03
N ALA A 49 6.04 1.92 6.46
CA ALA A 49 7.37 1.67 5.89
C ALA A 49 7.67 2.58 4.69
N ARG A 50 6.68 2.80 3.81
CA ARG A 50 6.80 3.68 2.65
C ARG A 50 6.97 5.15 3.05
N GLU A 51 6.26 5.60 4.09
CA GLU A 51 6.44 6.95 4.63
C GLU A 51 7.84 7.16 5.22
N ALA A 52 8.34 6.18 5.97
CA ALA A 52 9.69 6.21 6.51
C ALA A 52 10.76 6.27 5.42
N ASP A 53 10.62 5.48 4.35
CA ASP A 53 11.53 5.48 3.20
C ASP A 53 11.54 6.84 2.48
N ARG A 54 10.36 7.42 2.22
CA ARG A 54 10.23 8.76 1.63
C ARG A 54 10.91 9.82 2.51
N SER A 55 10.71 9.76 3.82
CA SER A 55 11.33 10.69 4.77
C SER A 55 12.86 10.56 4.78
N LEU A 56 13.38 9.33 4.70
CA LEU A 56 14.83 9.09 4.63
C LEU A 56 15.41 9.66 3.33
N ASN A 57 14.74 9.43 2.20
CA ASN A 57 15.20 9.90 0.90
C ASN A 57 15.24 11.44 0.82
N ASP A 58 14.21 12.14 1.32
CA ASP A 58 14.21 13.60 1.41
C ASP A 58 15.39 14.13 2.24
N TRP A 59 15.70 13.45 3.35
CA TRP A 59 16.83 13.82 4.20
C TRP A 59 18.18 13.59 3.52
N LEU A 60 18.32 12.48 2.79
CA LEU A 60 19.51 12.19 1.98
C LEU A 60 19.71 13.24 0.89
N GLU A 61 18.66 13.66 0.19
CA GLU A 61 18.76 14.71 -0.84
C GLU A 61 19.25 16.03 -0.24
N LYS A 62 18.71 16.44 0.92
CA LYS A 62 19.19 17.61 1.66
C LYS A 62 20.67 17.46 2.01
N CYS A 63 21.08 16.35 2.61
CA CYS A 63 22.48 16.11 2.96
C CYS A 63 23.41 16.18 1.74
N ARG A 64 23.01 15.61 0.59
CA ARG A 64 23.80 15.67 -0.66
C ARG A 64 24.01 17.09 -1.13
N GLN A 65 23.02 17.98 -1.02
CA GLN A 65 23.15 19.40 -1.40
C GLN A 65 24.22 20.14 -0.58
N PHE A 66 24.39 19.78 0.70
CA PHE A 66 25.38 20.41 1.58
C PHE A 66 26.76 19.77 1.50
N ILE A 67 26.84 18.44 1.35
CA ILE A 67 28.11 17.68 1.43
C ILE A 67 28.80 17.58 0.07
N CYS A 68 28.06 17.41 -1.02
CA CYS A 68 28.62 17.16 -2.35
C CYS A 68 28.85 18.45 -3.16
N GLN A 69 29.14 19.57 -2.49
CA GLN A 69 29.57 20.80 -3.17
C GLN A 69 30.94 20.64 -3.84
#